data_AF-A0A7K7YBP9-F1
#
_entry.id   AF-A0A7K7YBP9-F1
#
_cell.length_a   1.000
_cell.length_b   1.000
_cell.length_c   1.000
_cell.angle_alpha   90.00
_cell.angle_beta   90.00
_cell.angle_gamma   90.00
#
_symmetry.space_group_name_H-M   'P 1'
#
loop_
_entity.id
_entity.type
_entity.pdbx_description
1 polymer ?
#
loop_
_entity_poly.entity_id
_entity_poly.type
_entity_poly.pdbx_seq_one_letter_code
_entity_poly.pdbx_strand_id
1 'polypeptide(L)'
;DCRQYTNRSCEECLKNVTCLWCASSKRCMEYPVRRILPPADLCELRSARWGVCWVNFEALIIAMSVVGGTLLIMLGVCCCCCCKKKSKKQVSR
;
A
#
# COMPACT_ATOMS: atom_id res chain seq x y z
N ASP A 1 11.23 2.77 -20.96
CA ASP A 1 12.41 2.79 -20.09
C ASP A 1 12.26 3.92 -19.08
N CYS A 2 12.19 3.59 -17.79
CA CYS A 2 11.96 4.59 -16.74
C CYS A 2 13.16 5.52 -16.54
N ARG A 3 14.39 5.12 -16.88
CA ARG A 3 15.59 5.91 -16.59
C ARG A 3 15.67 7.22 -17.37
N GLN A 4 14.96 7.31 -18.49
CA GLN A 4 14.86 8.53 -19.31
C GLN A 4 14.23 9.71 -18.56
N TYR A 5 13.45 9.43 -17.51
CA TYR A 5 12.83 10.44 -16.66
C TYR A 5 13.68 10.81 -15.43
N THR A 6 14.91 10.32 -15.33
CA THR A 6 15.85 10.77 -14.29
C THR A 6 16.12 12.27 -14.42
N ASN A 7 16.18 12.98 -13.30
CA ASN A 7 16.29 14.44 -13.22
C ASN A 7 15.14 15.23 -13.89
N ARG A 8 14.02 14.57 -14.21
CA ARG A 8 12.78 15.22 -14.65
C ARG A 8 11.84 15.45 -13.46
N SER A 9 10.54 15.41 -13.71
CA SER A 9 9.52 15.46 -12.67
C SER A 9 9.06 14.06 -12.27
N CYS A 10 8.53 14.02 -11.06
CA CYS A 10 7.94 12.83 -10.48
C CYS A 10 6.66 12.42 -11.21
N GLU A 11 5.86 13.38 -11.70
CA GLU A 11 4.65 13.04 -12.48
C GLU A 11 5.00 12.37 -13.81
N GLU A 12 6.09 12.79 -14.47
CA GLU A 12 6.54 12.15 -15.72
C GLU A 12 7.05 10.74 -15.48
N CYS A 13 7.84 10.54 -14.41
CA CYS A 13 8.34 9.23 -14.03
C CYS A 13 7.20 8.25 -13.68
N LEU A 14 6.22 8.71 -12.90
CA LEU A 14 5.15 7.88 -12.36
C LEU A 14 3.94 7.72 -13.30
N LYS A 15 4.03 8.17 -14.56
CA LYS A 15 3.04 7.81 -15.59
C LYS A 15 2.85 6.31 -15.71
N ASN A 16 3.91 5.54 -15.47
CA ASN A 16 3.87 4.08 -15.45
C ASN A 16 4.02 3.57 -14.02
N VAL A 17 3.10 2.70 -13.61
CA VAL A 17 3.13 2.02 -12.29
C VAL A 17 4.28 1.02 -12.14
N THR A 18 5.01 0.74 -13.22
CA THR A 18 6.23 -0.08 -13.20
C THR A 18 7.48 0.75 -12.87
N CYS A 19 7.38 2.08 -12.88
CA CYS A 19 8.45 2.99 -12.51
C CYS A 19 8.35 3.41 -11.04
N LEU A 20 9.50 3.70 -10.46
CA LEU A 20 9.63 4.24 -9.12
C LEU A 20 10.48 5.51 -9.16
N TRP A 21 10.00 6.54 -8.46
CA TRP A 21 10.68 7.81 -8.33
C TRP A 21 11.35 7.93 -6.97
N CYS A 22 12.64 8.27 -6.96
CA CYS A 22 13.38 8.60 -5.74
C CYS A 22 13.54 10.11 -5.61
N ALA A 23 12.92 10.70 -4.60
CA ALA A 23 12.96 12.13 -4.33
C ALA A 23 14.36 12.63 -3.95
N SER A 24 15.06 11.87 -3.12
CA SER A 24 16.38 12.22 -2.58
C SER A 24 17.43 12.36 -3.69
N SER A 25 17.47 11.41 -4.63
CA SER A 25 18.44 11.41 -5.75
C SER A 25 17.88 11.92 -7.08
N LYS A 26 16.59 12.29 -7.13
CA LYS A 26 15.85 12.67 -8.36
C LYS A 26 16.00 11.65 -9.49
N ARG A 27 16.01 10.35 -9.14
CA ARG A 27 16.16 9.25 -10.10
C ARG A 27 14.84 8.55 -10.36
N CYS A 28 14.61 8.19 -11.62
CA CYS A 28 13.51 7.34 -12.04
C CYS A 28 14.08 5.98 -12.46
N MET A 29 13.54 4.89 -11.93
CA MET A 29 14.02 3.55 -12.23
C MET A 29 12.88 2.57 -12.38
N GLU A 30 13.08 1.53 -13.20
CA GLU A 30 12.16 0.41 -13.24
C GLU A 30 12.20 -0.32 -11.91
N TYR A 31 11.03 -0.48 -11.32
CA TYR A 31 10.88 -1.15 -10.06
C TYR A 31 10.12 -2.46 -10.27
N PRO A 32 10.78 -3.62 -10.11
CA PRO A 32 10.12 -4.88 -10.33
C PRO A 32 9.02 -5.07 -9.28
N VAL A 33 7.77 -5.15 -9.73
CA VAL A 33 6.56 -5.43 -8.92
C VAL A 33 6.64 -6.71 -8.09
N ARG A 34 7.67 -7.55 -8.31
CA ARG A 34 7.94 -8.76 -7.52
C ARG A 34 8.54 -8.47 -6.15
N ARG A 35 9.16 -7.30 -5.95
CA ARG A 35 9.63 -6.84 -4.66
C ARG A 35 8.61 -5.83 -4.12
N ILE A 36 8.08 -6.07 -2.94
CA ILE A 36 7.04 -5.20 -2.37
C ILE A 36 7.63 -3.87 -1.88
N LEU A 37 8.86 -3.89 -1.34
CA LEU A 37 9.59 -2.70 -0.87
C LEU A 37 10.95 -2.57 -1.59
N PRO A 38 11.28 -1.39 -2.12
CA PRO A 38 12.63 -1.12 -2.60
C PRO A 38 13.61 -1.24 -1.44
N PRO A 39 14.82 -1.78 -1.65
CA PRO A 39 15.86 -1.74 -0.64
C PRO A 39 16.14 -0.29 -0.26
N ALA A 40 16.27 -0.01 1.04
CA ALA A 40 16.59 1.33 1.55
C ALA A 40 17.91 1.85 0.96
N ASP A 41 18.82 0.95 0.57
CA ASP A 41 20.09 1.26 -0.07
C ASP A 41 19.94 1.93 -1.45
N LEU A 42 18.84 1.67 -2.17
CA LEU A 42 18.56 2.31 -3.46
C LEU A 42 17.83 3.65 -3.30
N CYS A 43 16.90 3.72 -2.35
CA CYS A 43 16.21 4.94 -1.98
C CYS A 43 15.56 4.74 -0.61
N GLU A 44 15.67 5.74 0.27
CA GLU A 44 14.93 5.72 1.52
C GLU A 44 13.43 5.54 1.26
N LEU A 45 12.79 4.67 2.03
CA LEU A 45 11.35 4.42 1.97
C LEU A 45 10.52 5.70 2.13
N ARG A 46 11.08 6.72 2.79
CA ARG A 46 10.45 8.05 2.97
C ARG A 46 10.46 8.93 1.71
N SER A 47 11.42 8.67 0.82
CA SER A 47 11.68 9.43 -0.39
C SER A 47 11.23 8.69 -1.66
N ALA A 48 10.90 7.41 -1.54
CA ALA A 48 10.42 6.58 -2.63
C ALA A 48 8.92 6.83 -2.88
N ARG A 49 8.57 7.08 -4.14
CA ARG A 49 7.20 7.30 -4.60
C ARG A 49 6.85 6.30 -5.68
N TRP A 50 5.64 5.73 -5.59
CA TRP A 50 5.15 4.70 -6.51
C TRP A 50 3.69 4.94 -6.86
N GLY A 51 3.39 4.88 -8.16
CA GLY A 51 2.06 5.19 -8.71
C GLY A 51 1.68 6.67 -8.67
N VAL A 52 1.93 7.36 -7.54
CA VAL A 52 1.57 8.77 -7.34
C VAL A 52 2.69 9.54 -6.64
N CYS A 53 2.78 10.84 -6.93
CA CYS A 53 3.89 11.65 -6.42
C CYS A 53 3.69 12.20 -5.00
N TRP A 54 2.45 12.36 -4.55
CA TRP A 54 2.19 12.96 -3.24
C TRP A 54 2.14 11.94 -2.11
N VAL A 55 1.90 10.65 -2.41
CA VAL A 55 1.82 9.59 -1.39
C VAL A 55 3.16 8.88 -1.27
N ASN A 56 3.64 8.78 -0.04
CA ASN A 56 4.84 8.04 0.29
C ASN A 56 4.54 6.55 0.56
N PHE A 57 5.52 5.67 0.42
CA PHE A 57 5.34 4.23 0.72
C PHE A 57 4.84 3.96 2.13
N GLU A 58 5.32 4.72 3.13
CA GLU A 58 4.83 4.58 4.51
C GLU A 58 3.32 4.81 4.61
N ALA A 59 2.81 5.87 3.98
CA ALA A 59 1.40 6.20 4.01
C ALA A 59 0.55 5.13 3.31
N LEU A 60 1.06 4.53 2.23
CA LEU A 60 0.40 3.43 1.54
C LEU A 60 0.31 2.17 2.42
N ILE A 61 1.40 1.82 3.11
CA ILE A 61 1.43 0.65 4.01
C ILE A 61 0.46 0.87 5.18
N ILE A 62 0.45 2.06 5.78
CA ILE A 62 -0.50 2.42 6.85
C ILE A 62 -1.94 2.30 6.33
N ALA A 63 -2.25 2.85 5.16
CA ALA A 63 -3.59 2.77 4.57
C ALA A 63 -4.05 1.32 4.36
N MET A 64 -3.20 0.46 3.79
CA MET A 64 -3.50 -0.97 3.59
C MET A 64 -3.69 -1.70 4.93
N SER A 65 -2.89 -1.35 5.93
CA SER A 65 -3.00 -1.91 7.27
C SER A 65 -4.32 -1.52 7.96
N VAL A 66 -4.75 -0.26 7.82
CA VAL A 66 -6.02 0.24 8.37
C VAL A 66 -7.20 -0.41 7.65
N VAL A 67 -7.19 -0.48 6.32
CA VAL A 67 -8.25 -1.14 5.53
C VAL A 67 -8.34 -2.62 5.88
N GLY A 68 -7.21 -3.33 5.91
CA GLY A 68 -7.16 -4.73 6.31
C GLY A 68 -7.64 -4.95 7.74
N GLY A 69 -7.15 -4.14 8.69
CA GLY A 69 -7.53 -4.21 10.09
C GLY A 69 -9.01 -3.92 10.33
N THR A 70 -9.57 -2.92 9.66
CA THR A 70 -11.01 -2.60 9.76
C THR A 70 -11.90 -3.69 9.18
N LEU A 71 -11.52 -4.29 8.05
CA LEU A 71 -12.20 -5.46 7.48
C LEU A 71 -12.17 -6.66 8.43
N LEU A 72 -11.00 -6.96 9.01
CA LEU A 72 -10.85 -8.06 9.96
C LEU A 72 -11.64 -7.82 11.25
N ILE A 73 -11.64 -6.59 11.78
CA ILE A 73 -12.45 -6.23 12.95
C ILE A 73 -13.93 -6.30 12.62
N MET A 74 -14.36 -5.82 11.46
CA MET A 74 -15.76 -5.91 11.03
C MET A 74 -16.21 -7.36 10.94
N LEU A 75 -15.43 -8.23 10.30
CA LEU A 75 -15.74 -9.66 10.20
C LEU A 75 -15.67 -10.34 11.57
N GLY A 76 -14.67 -10.04 12.38
CA GLY A 76 -14.50 -10.58 13.72
C GLY A 76 -15.66 -10.22 14.64
N VAL A 77 -16.05 -8.94 14.70
CA VAL A 77 -17.18 -8.47 15.51
C VAL A 77 -18.51 -8.98 14.95
N CYS A 78 -18.71 -8.94 13.62
CA CYS A 78 -19.94 -9.46 13.01
C CYS A 78 -20.08 -10.97 13.28
N CYS A 79 -19.03 -11.76 13.09
CA CYS A 79 -19.07 -13.20 13.38
C CYS A 79 -19.16 -13.50 14.89
N CYS A 80 -18.42 -12.80 15.75
CA CYS A 80 -18.46 -13.05 17.20
C CYS A 80 -19.76 -12.56 17.86
N CYS A 81 -20.35 -11.44 17.43
CA CYS A 81 -21.57 -10.90 18.01
C CYS A 81 -22.84 -11.51 17.41
N CYS A 82 -22.84 -11.87 16.11
CA CYS A 82 -23.99 -12.49 15.46
C CYS A 82 -24.03 -14.03 15.62
N CYS A 83 -22.89 -14.74 15.63
CA CYS A 83 -22.90 -16.19 15.82
C CYS A 83 -23.03 -16.61 17.30
N LYS A 84 -22.63 -15.77 18.27
CA LYS A 84 -22.87 -16.08 19.70
C LYS A 84 -24.33 -15.89 20.15
N LYS A 85 -25.17 -15.19 19.38
CA LYS A 85 -26.61 -15.07 19.67
C LYS A 85 -27.46 -16.26 19.18
N LYS A 86 -26.94 -17.15 18.33
CA LYS A 86 -27.71 -18.31 17.85
C LYS A 86 -27.72 -19.52 18.79
N SER A 87 -26.90 -19.55 19.85
CA SER A 87 -26.83 -20.70 20.77
C SER A 87 -27.80 -20.64 21.97
N LYS A 88 -28.75 -19.69 22.03
CA LYS A 88 -29.74 -19.59 23.12
C LYS A 88 -31.21 -19.67 22.71
N LYS A 89 -31.55 -20.24 21.55
CA LYS A 89 -32.94 -20.61 21.22
C LYS A 89 -33.05 -22.05 20.71
N GLN A 90 -32.84 -23.01 21.61
CA GLN A 90 -33.67 -24.21 21.63
C GLN A 90 -34.77 -24.01 22.68
N VAL A 91 -35.90 -23.42 22.29
CA VAL A 91 -37.24 -23.61 22.89
C VAL A 91 -38.23 -22.83 22.02
N SER A 92 -39.14 -23.57 21.38
CA SER A 92 -40.47 -23.18 20.91
C SER A 92 -40.60 -21.93 20.02
N ARG A 93 -40.71 -22.11 18.70
CA ARG A 93 -41.98 -22.07 17.93
C ARG A 93 -41.70 -22.14 16.44
#